data_AF-A0A1G3T8R6-F1
#
_entry.id   AF-A0A1G3T8R6-F1
#
_cell.length_a   1.000
_cell.length_b   1.000
_cell.length_c   1.000
_cell.angle_alpha   90.00
_cell.angle_beta   90.00
_cell.angle_gamma   90.00
#
_symmetry.space_group_name_H-M   'P 1'
#
loop_
_entity.id
_entity.type
_entity.pdbx_description
1 polymer ?
#
loop_
_entity_poly.entity_id
_entity_poly.type
_entity_poly.pdbx_seq_one_letter_code
_entity_poly.pdbx_strand_id
1 'polypeptide(L)'
;MLLATVNCSIGNTKKHLKASDLKKLLLEQKPETPIEKYALDVIKTEATYEEIMSFATYYRIPKKSLSKILNSIEVEHSVRGELVEP
;
A
#
# COMPACT_ATOMS: atom_id res chain seq x y z
N MET A 1 -4.51 4.87 8.71
CA MET A 1 -4.07 3.49 9.01
C MET A 1 -2.92 3.08 8.10
N LEU A 2 -3.06 3.07 6.77
CA LEU A 2 -1.97 2.74 5.83
C LEU A 2 -0.60 3.38 6.13
N LEU A 3 -0.55 4.68 6.42
CA LEU A 3 0.71 5.37 6.76
C LEU A 3 1.37 4.79 8.02
N ALA A 4 0.56 4.42 9.02
CA ALA A 4 1.05 3.80 10.24
C ALA A 4 1.61 2.41 9.94
N THR A 5 0.90 1.59 9.18
CA THR A 5 1.36 0.25 8.74
C THR A 5 2.73 0.34 8.07
N VAL A 6 2.88 1.23 7.08
CA VAL A 6 4.17 1.44 6.40
C VAL A 6 5.27 1.91 7.36
N ASN A 7 5.00 2.93 8.19
CA ASN A 7 6.01 3.47 9.09
C ASN A 7 6.38 2.51 10.23
N CYS A 8 5.43 1.70 10.70
CA CYS A 8 5.69 0.64 11.67
C CYS A 8 6.65 -0.41 11.10
N SER A 9 6.45 -0.89 9.87
CA SER A 9 7.37 -1.84 9.23
C SER A 9 8.74 -1.23 8.95
N ILE A 10 8.81 0.08 8.65
CA ILE A 10 10.11 0.80 8.54
C ILE A 10 10.86 0.81 9.87
N GLY A 11 10.16 1.03 10.99
CA GLY A 11 10.67 1.03 12.37
C GLY A 11 11.61 2.20 12.72
N ASN A 12 12.44 2.65 11.80
CA ASN A 12 13.35 3.78 11.98
C ASN A 12 12.62 5.11 11.76
N THR A 13 12.31 5.80 12.86
CA THR A 13 11.58 7.07 12.87
C THR A 13 12.20 8.17 12.03
N LYS A 14 13.53 8.18 11.85
CA LYS A 14 14.23 9.16 10.99
C LYS A 14 13.98 8.92 9.49
N LYS A 15 13.47 7.75 9.13
CA LYS A 15 13.16 7.34 7.75
C LYS A 15 11.65 7.22 7.50
N HIS A 16 10.82 7.62 8.46
CA HIS A 16 9.38 7.59 8.28
C HIS A 16 8.97 8.46 7.10
N LEU A 17 8.06 7.92 6.32
CA LEU A 17 7.44 8.62 5.21
C LEU A 17 6.30 9.50 5.74
N LYS A 18 6.02 10.56 5.00
CA LYS A 18 4.83 11.38 5.16
C LYS A 18 3.71 10.84 4.29
N ALA A 19 2.49 11.25 4.59
CA ALA A 19 1.34 10.91 3.74
C ALA A 19 1.50 11.42 2.29
N SER A 20 2.20 12.54 2.08
CA SER A 20 2.53 13.05 0.75
C SER A 20 3.37 12.08 -0.06
N ASP A 21 4.31 11.41 0.59
CA ASP A 21 5.26 10.50 -0.05
C ASP A 21 4.53 9.22 -0.46
N LEU A 22 3.69 8.66 0.43
CA LEU A 22 2.80 7.55 0.09
C LEU A 22 1.83 7.92 -1.02
N LYS A 23 1.28 9.15 -1.02
CA LYS A 23 0.38 9.61 -2.09
C LYS A 23 1.10 9.63 -3.44
N LYS A 24 2.32 10.19 -3.51
CA LYS A 24 3.15 10.18 -4.74
C LYS A 24 3.40 8.74 -5.18
N LEU A 25 3.81 7.88 -4.24
CA LEU A 25 4.13 6.48 -4.49
C LEU A 25 2.93 5.69 -5.04
N LEU A 26 1.72 5.89 -4.51
CA LEU A 26 0.50 5.23 -4.98
C LEU A 26 0.00 5.79 -6.33
N LEU A 27 0.29 7.05 -6.65
CA LEU A 27 -0.07 7.65 -7.94
C LEU A 27 0.85 7.19 -9.06
N GLU A 28 2.16 7.17 -8.80
CA GLU A 28 3.18 6.96 -9.83
C GLU A 28 3.71 5.52 -9.86
N GLN A 29 3.68 4.83 -8.72
CA GLN A 29 4.26 3.49 -8.52
C GLN A 29 5.72 3.38 -9.00
N LYS A 30 6.46 4.49 -8.91
CA LYS A 30 7.87 4.60 -9.29
C LYS A 30 8.66 5.05 -8.06
N PRO A 31 9.10 4.10 -7.22
CA PRO A 31 9.98 4.46 -6.10
C PRO A 31 11.30 5.01 -6.64
N GLU A 32 11.73 6.16 -6.13
CA GLU A 32 13.00 6.82 -6.46
C GLU A 32 14.08 6.47 -5.44
N THR A 33 13.67 6.02 -4.25
CA THR A 33 14.56 5.70 -3.13
C THR A 33 14.38 4.25 -2.63
N PRO A 34 15.39 3.66 -1.97
CA PRO A 34 15.25 2.35 -1.35
C PRO A 34 14.13 2.29 -0.30
N ILE A 35 13.88 3.39 0.40
CA ILE A 35 12.82 3.46 1.42
C ILE A 35 11.43 3.47 0.80
N GLU A 36 11.24 4.15 -0.33
CA GLU A 36 9.99 4.10 -1.09
C GLU A 36 9.76 2.74 -1.73
N LYS A 37 10.83 2.07 -2.21
CA LYS A 37 10.73 0.70 -2.72
C LYS A 37 10.23 -0.23 -1.61
N TYR A 38 10.86 -0.16 -0.44
CA TYR A 38 10.43 -0.93 0.73
C TYR A 38 8.99 -0.62 1.14
N ALA A 39 8.61 0.66 1.17
CA ALA A 39 7.23 1.05 1.47
C ALA A 39 6.21 0.48 0.46
N LEU A 40 6.55 0.45 -0.83
CA LEU A 40 5.68 -0.15 -1.85
C LEU A 40 5.55 -1.67 -1.67
N ASP A 41 6.62 -2.35 -1.25
CA ASP A 41 6.59 -3.78 -0.95
C ASP A 41 5.71 -4.06 0.27
N VAL A 42 5.89 -3.31 1.37
CA VAL A 42 5.02 -3.40 2.57
C VAL A 42 3.55 -3.17 2.23
N ILE A 43 3.24 -2.18 1.38
CA ILE A 43 1.86 -1.93 0.94
C ILE A 43 1.26 -3.15 0.22
N LYS A 44 2.07 -3.92 -0.52
CA LYS A 44 1.58 -5.10 -1.25
C LYS A 44 1.45 -6.35 -0.38
N THR A 45 2.25 -6.47 0.67
CA THR A 45 2.36 -7.69 1.48
C THR A 45 1.69 -7.61 2.84
N GLU A 46 1.55 -6.41 3.41
CA GLU A 46 1.08 -6.22 4.78
C GLU A 46 -0.16 -5.32 4.88
N ALA A 47 -0.37 -4.40 3.94
CA ALA A 47 -1.54 -3.53 3.98
C ALA A 47 -2.79 -4.25 3.45
N THR A 48 -3.90 -4.03 4.13
CA THR A 48 -5.21 -4.52 3.72
C THR A 48 -5.78 -3.70 2.57
N TYR A 49 -6.70 -4.31 1.81
CA TYR A 49 -7.48 -3.61 0.78
C TYR A 49 -8.16 -2.35 1.33
N GLU A 50 -8.75 -2.45 2.52
CA GLU A 50 -9.48 -1.37 3.19
C GLU A 50 -8.59 -0.20 3.55
N GLU A 51 -7.37 -0.46 4.02
CA GLU A 51 -6.39 0.58 4.32
C GLU A 51 -6.00 1.37 3.07
N ILE A 52 -5.75 0.65 1.97
CA ILE A 52 -5.37 1.25 0.69
C ILE A 52 -6.53 2.07 0.13
N MET A 53 -7.74 1.51 0.11
CA MET A 53 -8.93 2.19 -0.41
C MET A 53 -9.35 3.38 0.44
N SER A 54 -9.24 3.28 1.77
CA SER A 54 -9.52 4.40 2.68
C SER A 54 -8.53 5.53 2.49
N PHE A 55 -7.24 5.21 2.37
CA PHE A 55 -6.20 6.20 2.09
C PHE A 55 -6.41 6.86 0.71
N ALA A 56 -6.70 6.05 -0.32
CA ALA A 56 -6.97 6.53 -1.66
C ALA A 56 -8.17 7.46 -1.73
N THR A 57 -9.26 7.10 -1.04
CA THR A 57 -10.47 7.93 -0.96
C THR A 57 -10.16 9.27 -0.29
N TYR A 58 -9.48 9.26 0.85
CA TYR A 58 -9.11 10.47 1.59
C TYR A 58 -8.22 11.41 0.77
N TYR A 59 -7.21 10.87 0.07
CA TYR A 59 -6.26 11.66 -0.72
C TYR A 59 -6.65 11.85 -2.19
N ARG A 60 -7.85 11.41 -2.59
CA ARG A 60 -8.40 11.48 -3.95
C ARG A 60 -7.48 10.83 -5.00
N ILE A 61 -6.95 9.65 -4.67
CA ILE A 61 -6.13 8.85 -5.58
C ILE A 61 -7.06 8.02 -6.49
N PRO A 62 -6.95 8.14 -7.82
CA PRO A 62 -7.79 7.37 -8.73
C PRO A 62 -7.57 5.86 -8.58
N LYS A 63 -8.64 5.06 -8.47
CA LYS A 63 -8.55 3.59 -8.38
C LYS A 63 -7.74 2.97 -9.51
N LYS A 64 -7.77 3.55 -10.72
CA LYS A 64 -6.95 3.11 -11.87
C LYS A 64 -5.45 3.10 -11.56
N SER A 65 -4.97 4.04 -10.75
CA SER A 65 -3.58 4.13 -10.32
C SER A 65 -3.20 3.05 -9.33
N LEU A 66 -4.17 2.35 -8.74
CA LEU A 66 -3.95 1.31 -7.75
C LEU A 66 -4.09 -0.10 -8.33
N SER A 67 -4.57 -0.24 -9.57
CA SER A 67 -4.88 -1.52 -10.20
C SER A 67 -3.78 -2.58 -10.03
N LYS A 68 -2.52 -2.23 -10.27
CA LYS A 68 -1.38 -3.13 -10.06
C LYS A 68 -1.23 -3.60 -8.61
N ILE A 69 -1.41 -2.71 -7.65
CA ILE A 69 -1.28 -3.00 -6.22
C ILE A 69 -2.44 -3.89 -5.77
N LEU A 70 -3.68 -3.53 -6.14
CA LEU A 70 -4.88 -4.27 -5.78
C LEU A 70 -4.88 -5.68 -6.37
N ASN A 71 -4.47 -5.84 -7.63
CA ASN A 71 -4.35 -7.15 -8.26
C ASN A 71 -3.32 -8.04 -7.53
N SER A 72 -2.21 -7.48 -7.04
CA SER A 72 -1.23 -8.26 -6.26
C SER A 72 -1.82 -8.78 -4.96
N ILE A 73 -2.68 -8.00 -4.31
CA ILE A 73 -3.32 -8.37 -3.04
C ILE A 73 -4.43 -9.41 -3.28
N GLU A 74 -5.24 -9.25 -4.31
CA GLU A 74 -6.29 -10.22 -4.68
C GLU A 74 -5.72 -11.59 -5.06
N VAL A 75 -4.57 -11.64 -5.74
CA VAL A 75 -3.90 -12.90 -6.07
C VAL A 75 -3.35 -13.58 -4.82
N GLU A 76 -2.72 -12.84 -3.89
CA GLU A 76 -2.26 -13.40 -2.62
C GLU A 76 -3.41 -13.99 -1.79
N HIS A 77 -4.55 -13.29 -1.71
CA HIS A 77 -5.74 -13.77 -1.00
C HIS A 77 -6.35 -15.02 -1.66
N SER A 78 -6.40 -15.06 -3.00
CA SER A 78 -6.88 -16.23 -3.75
C SER A 78 -5.96 -17.45 -3.61
N VAL A 79 -4.64 -17.25 -3.47
CA VAL A 79 -3.66 -18.33 -3.28
C VAL A 79 -3.65 -18.83 -1.82
N ARG A 80 -3.99 -17.97 -0.86
CA ARG A 80 -4.07 -18.32 0.57
C ARG A 80 -5.35 -19.05 0.98
N GLY A 81 -6.33 -19.21 0.08
CA GLY A 81 -7.47 -20.09 0.30
C GLY A 81 -8.39 -19.64 1.44
N GLU A 82 -8.66 -18.35 1.58
CA GLU A 82 -9.80 -17.92 2.39
C GLU A 82 -11.09 -18.20 1.62
N LEU A 83 -11.81 -19.22 2.08
CA LEU A 83 -13.16 -19.56 1.68
C LEU A 83 -14.04 -18.30 1.79
N VAL A 84 -14.38 -17.71 0.64
CA VAL A 84 -15.54 -16.81 0.58
C VAL A 84 -16.74 -17.75 0.62
N GLU A 85 -17.26 -18.00 1.82
CA GLU A 85 -18.55 -18.69 1.94
C GLU A 85 -19.66 -17.84 1.29
N PRO A 86 -20.61 -18.49 0.59
CA PRO A 86 -21.65 -17.83 -0.21
C PRO A 86 -22.68 -17.04 0.61
#